data_AF-A0A9D9JYZ4-F1
#
_entry.id   AF-A0A9D9JYZ4-F1
#
_cell.length_a   1.000
_cell.length_b   1.000
_cell.length_c   1.000
_cell.angle_alpha   90.00
_cell.angle_beta   90.00
_cell.angle_gamma   90.00
#
_symmetry.space_group_name_H-M   'P 1'
#
loop_
_entity.id
_entity.type
_entity.pdbx_description
1 polymer ?
#
loop_
_entity_poly.entity_id
_entity_poly.type
_entity_poly.pdbx_seq_one_letter_code
_entity_poly.pdbx_strand_id
1 'polypeptide(L)'
;MQKVLARARRWRFVWIPVLVVASLGLMAVRAIPATYIERREAAQRVWSEQSLTSYRIVVRALFAGRACAQEIEVRGTHQYVLRDTCNSSWLSFLTVDRLFELGARLEAGPECFPSKQDCVCYRVRVGSIEYDPTYGFPATINWRREMQPNWQHAAYWKHIWEKRELPKCATPVRSLRLEVVSLIPLENHETPSLYHAASPAGGN
;
A
#
# COMPACT_ATOMS: atom_id res chain seq x y z
N MET A 1 29.85 -58.53 23.29
CA MET A 1 29.95 -57.15 22.75
C MET A 1 29.23 -56.93 21.39
N GLN A 2 29.24 -57.87 20.43
CA GLN A 2 28.57 -57.69 19.11
C GLN A 2 27.06 -57.40 19.13
N LYS A 3 26.29 -57.97 20.07
CA LYS A 3 24.82 -57.79 20.16
C LYS A 3 24.40 -56.36 20.55
N VAL A 4 25.25 -55.62 21.28
CA VAL A 4 24.97 -54.25 21.72
C VAL A 4 25.16 -53.25 20.57
N LEU A 5 26.19 -53.45 19.74
CA LEU A 5 26.47 -52.63 18.57
C LEU A 5 25.39 -52.78 17.48
N ALA A 6 24.84 -53.98 17.30
CA ALA A 6 23.75 -54.22 16.36
C ALA A 6 22.43 -53.52 16.77
N ARG A 7 22.14 -53.47 18.08
CA ARG A 7 20.92 -52.82 18.62
C ARG A 7 20.97 -51.30 18.46
N ALA A 8 22.14 -50.69 18.69
CA ALA A 8 22.37 -49.26 18.46
C ALA A 8 22.28 -48.87 16.97
N ARG A 9 22.74 -49.76 16.07
CA ARG A 9 22.63 -49.57 14.61
C ARG A 9 21.17 -49.66 14.14
N ARG A 10 20.38 -50.58 14.70
CA ARG A 10 18.95 -50.74 14.42
C ARG A 10 18.12 -49.53 14.86
N TRP A 11 18.47 -48.91 15.97
CA TRP A 11 17.80 -47.71 16.46
C TRP A 11 18.16 -46.47 15.63
N ARG A 12 19.40 -46.34 15.16
CA ARG A 12 19.80 -45.27 14.23
C ARG A 12 18.92 -45.23 12.97
N PHE A 13 18.55 -46.38 12.40
CA PHE A 13 17.68 -46.43 11.22
C PHE A 13 16.21 -46.06 11.49
N VAL A 14 15.75 -46.05 12.75
CA VAL A 14 14.39 -45.63 13.12
C VAL A 14 14.34 -44.15 13.50
N TRP A 15 15.38 -43.64 14.17
CA TRP A 15 15.43 -42.23 14.58
C TRP A 15 15.66 -41.28 13.40
N ILE A 16 16.39 -41.70 12.36
CA ILE A 16 16.62 -40.89 11.16
C ILE A 16 15.30 -40.56 10.42
N PRO A 17 14.43 -41.52 10.05
CA PRO A 17 13.17 -41.18 9.38
C PRO A 17 12.21 -40.40 10.28
N VAL A 18 12.19 -40.68 11.60
CA VAL A 18 11.38 -39.90 12.55
C VAL A 18 11.81 -38.43 12.60
N LEU A 19 13.12 -38.16 12.65
CA LEU A 19 13.66 -36.80 12.63
C LEU A 19 13.42 -36.10 11.29
N VAL A 20 13.48 -36.84 10.17
CA VAL A 20 13.19 -36.30 8.83
C VAL A 20 11.69 -35.95 8.67
N VAL A 21 10.79 -36.79 9.16
CA VAL A 21 9.34 -36.50 9.13
C VAL A 21 9.00 -35.34 10.06
N ALA A 22 9.62 -35.28 11.25
CA ALA A 22 9.44 -34.16 12.18
C ALA A 22 9.97 -32.83 11.63
N SER A 23 11.11 -32.83 10.92
CA SER A 23 11.67 -31.62 10.31
C SER A 23 10.85 -31.15 9.11
N LEU A 24 10.33 -32.06 8.29
CA LEU A 24 9.38 -31.75 7.21
C LEU A 24 8.05 -31.22 7.76
N GLY A 25 7.54 -31.79 8.86
CA GLY A 25 6.35 -31.29 9.55
C GLY A 25 6.52 -29.87 10.09
N LEU A 26 7.69 -29.55 10.65
CA LEU A 26 8.00 -28.19 11.15
C LEU A 26 8.09 -27.13 10.03
N MET A 27 8.45 -27.53 8.80
CA MET A 27 8.45 -26.63 7.64
C MET A 27 7.04 -26.39 7.08
N ALA A 28 6.13 -27.37 7.21
CA ALA A 28 4.76 -27.26 6.70
C ALA A 28 3.85 -26.33 7.53
N VAL A 29 4.19 -26.04 8.79
CA VAL A 29 3.37 -25.21 9.69
C VAL A 29 3.68 -23.71 9.57
N ARG A 30 4.70 -23.31 8.81
CA ARG A 30 4.94 -21.88 8.57
C ARG A 30 4.07 -21.39 7.42
N ALA A 31 2.97 -20.72 7.77
CA ALA A 31 2.18 -19.96 6.81
C ALA A 31 3.11 -18.99 6.06
N ILE A 32 3.13 -19.10 4.74
CA ILE A 32 3.81 -18.14 3.88
C ILE A 32 3.16 -16.78 4.14
N PRO A 33 3.92 -15.73 4.50
CA PRO A 33 3.33 -14.43 4.74
C PRO A 33 2.64 -13.97 3.45
N ALA A 34 1.40 -13.51 3.59
CA ALA A 34 0.61 -13.01 2.46
C ALA A 34 1.39 -11.92 1.72
N THR A 35 1.38 -12.00 0.39
CA THR A 35 1.99 -10.98 -0.47
C THR A 35 1.27 -9.64 -0.31
N TYR A 36 1.88 -8.54 -0.75
CA TYR A 36 1.23 -7.23 -0.73
C TYR A 36 -0.07 -7.22 -1.55
N ILE A 37 -0.09 -7.94 -2.68
CA ILE A 37 -1.29 -8.09 -3.54
C ILE A 37 -2.40 -8.78 -2.77
N GLU A 38 -2.12 -9.93 -2.16
CA GLU A 38 -3.10 -10.70 -1.40
C GLU A 38 -3.67 -9.92 -0.22
N ARG A 39 -2.82 -9.16 0.51
CA ARG A 39 -3.27 -8.31 1.62
C ARG A 39 -4.21 -7.21 1.14
N ARG A 40 -3.88 -6.55 0.04
CA ARG A 40 -4.71 -5.50 -0.56
C ARG A 40 -6.05 -6.05 -1.04
N GLU A 41 -6.06 -7.19 -1.74
CA GLU A 41 -7.29 -7.82 -2.23
C GLU A 41 -8.18 -8.31 -1.09
N ALA A 42 -7.60 -8.85 -0.02
CA ALA A 42 -8.34 -9.20 1.19
C ALA A 42 -8.99 -7.97 1.83
N ALA A 43 -8.23 -6.89 2.01
CA ALA A 43 -8.73 -5.65 2.59
C ALA A 43 -9.80 -4.99 1.71
N GLN A 44 -9.62 -5.00 0.39
CA GLN A 44 -10.60 -4.48 -0.57
C GLN A 44 -11.92 -5.26 -0.53
N ARG A 45 -11.88 -6.57 -0.32
CA ARG A 45 -13.10 -7.37 -0.10
C ARG A 45 -13.83 -6.95 1.18
N VAL A 46 -13.12 -6.85 2.30
CA VAL A 46 -13.70 -6.40 3.58
C VAL A 46 -14.34 -5.02 3.43
N TRP A 47 -13.70 -4.10 2.72
CA TRP A 47 -14.26 -2.77 2.44
C TRP A 47 -15.52 -2.85 1.57
N SER A 48 -15.50 -3.66 0.50
CA SER A 48 -16.65 -3.80 -0.40
C SER A 48 -17.89 -4.39 0.28
N GLU A 49 -17.69 -5.19 1.33
CA GLU A 49 -18.76 -5.79 2.13
C GLU A 49 -19.43 -4.78 3.10
N GLN A 50 -18.80 -3.63 3.38
CA GLN A 50 -19.36 -2.63 4.31
C GLN A 50 -20.62 -1.94 3.78
N SER A 51 -20.93 -2.04 2.47
CA SER A 51 -22.06 -1.34 1.81
C SER A 51 -22.08 0.19 2.01
N LEU A 52 -20.94 0.79 2.37
CA LEU A 52 -20.85 2.20 2.72
C LEU A 52 -20.65 3.06 1.46
N THR A 53 -21.71 3.73 1.01
CA THR A 53 -21.69 4.59 -0.19
C THR A 53 -21.55 6.07 0.14
N SER A 54 -21.84 6.47 1.38
CA SER A 54 -21.75 7.86 1.84
C SER A 54 -20.94 7.92 3.12
N TYR A 55 -19.86 8.69 3.13
CA TYR A 55 -18.97 8.82 4.28
C TYR A 55 -18.18 10.12 4.22
N ARG A 56 -17.69 10.53 5.37
CA ARG A 56 -16.72 11.61 5.51
C ARG A 56 -15.38 11.02 5.90
N ILE A 57 -14.33 11.39 5.17
CA ILE A 57 -12.96 10.94 5.41
C ILE A 57 -12.04 12.13 5.66
N VAL A 58 -11.18 12.02 6.68
CA VAL A 58 -10.09 12.96 6.93
C VAL A 58 -8.77 12.25 6.71
N VAL A 59 -7.98 12.74 5.77
CA VAL A 59 -6.65 12.20 5.47
C VAL A 59 -5.59 13.22 5.83
N ARG A 60 -4.61 12.81 6.64
CA ARG A 60 -3.40 13.56 6.94
C ARG A 60 -2.29 13.09 6.00
N ALA A 61 -1.63 14.05 5.36
CA ALA A 61 -0.47 13.79 4.51
C ALA A 61 0.77 14.45 5.12
N LEU A 62 1.86 13.68 5.23
CA LEU A 62 3.20 14.19 5.48
C LEU A 62 4.01 14.01 4.20
N PHE A 63 4.26 15.11 3.50
CA PHE A 63 4.99 15.12 2.23
C PHE A 63 6.10 16.15 2.27
N ALA A 64 7.33 15.74 1.94
CA ALA A 64 8.50 16.62 1.93
C ALA A 64 8.68 17.42 3.24
N GLY A 65 8.41 16.78 4.39
CA GLY A 65 8.53 17.39 5.71
C GLY A 65 7.39 18.33 6.10
N ARG A 66 6.37 18.52 5.26
CA ARG A 66 5.19 19.34 5.55
C ARG A 66 4.00 18.44 5.83
N ALA A 67 3.35 18.68 6.95
CA ALA A 67 2.09 18.04 7.30
C ALA A 67 0.93 18.90 6.79
N CYS A 68 -0.06 18.24 6.21
CA CYS A 68 -1.34 18.84 5.86
C CYS A 68 -2.45 17.82 6.07
N ALA A 69 -3.69 18.28 6.04
CA ALA A 69 -4.88 17.47 6.19
C ALA A 69 -5.94 17.89 5.19
N GLN A 70 -6.77 16.93 4.82
CA GLN A 70 -7.88 17.12 3.92
C GLN A 70 -9.11 16.36 4.40
N GLU A 71 -10.25 17.03 4.38
CA GLU A 71 -11.55 16.49 4.71
C GLU A 71 -12.39 16.41 3.44
N ILE A 72 -12.84 15.20 3.11
CA ILE A 72 -13.66 14.91 1.93
C ILE A 72 -14.95 14.27 2.39
N GLU A 73 -16.05 14.75 1.87
CA GLU A 73 -17.34 14.08 1.95
C GLU A 73 -17.60 13.34 0.65
N VAL A 74 -17.91 12.06 0.75
CA VAL A 74 -18.26 11.17 -0.36
C VAL A 74 -19.75 10.85 -0.25
N ARG A 75 -20.48 10.97 -1.36
CA ARG A 75 -21.90 10.62 -1.48
C ARG A 75 -22.12 9.88 -2.79
N GLY A 76 -22.20 8.56 -2.72
CA GLY A 76 -22.25 7.70 -3.90
C GLY A 76 -21.03 7.91 -4.78
N THR A 77 -21.24 8.41 -6.00
CA THR A 77 -20.18 8.70 -6.97
C THR A 77 -19.60 10.11 -6.86
N HIS A 78 -20.19 10.98 -6.04
CA HIS A 78 -19.77 12.36 -5.87
C HIS A 78 -18.85 12.51 -4.66
N GLN A 79 -17.92 13.46 -4.76
CA GLN A 79 -17.02 13.84 -3.69
C GLN A 79 -16.94 15.36 -3.56
N TYR A 80 -16.87 15.84 -2.33
CA TYR A 80 -16.83 17.26 -1.99
C TYR A 80 -15.70 17.50 -1.01
N VAL A 81 -14.77 18.40 -1.35
CA VAL A 81 -13.71 18.80 -0.44
C VAL A 81 -14.30 19.82 0.55
N LEU A 82 -14.42 19.43 1.81
CA LEU A 82 -14.94 20.31 2.86
C LEU A 82 -13.84 21.21 3.43
N ARG A 83 -12.63 20.68 3.54
CA ARG A 83 -11.45 21.40 4.03
C ARG A 83 -10.18 20.89 3.36
N ASP A 84 -9.34 21.81 2.91
CA ASP A 84 -8.03 21.50 2.33
C ASP A 84 -6.96 22.43 2.94
N THR A 85 -5.91 21.83 3.48
CA THR A 85 -4.72 22.56 3.98
C THR A 85 -3.45 22.18 3.22
N CYS A 86 -3.57 21.33 2.20
CA CYS A 86 -2.47 20.74 1.47
C CYS A 86 -2.00 21.59 0.28
N ASN A 87 -2.79 22.58 -0.17
CA ASN A 87 -2.51 23.39 -1.36
C ASN A 87 -2.09 22.52 -2.56
N SER A 88 -2.68 21.33 -2.69
CA SER A 88 -2.24 20.30 -3.64
C SER A 88 -3.42 19.56 -4.25
N SER A 89 -3.65 19.80 -5.54
CA SER A 89 -4.80 19.24 -6.27
C SER A 89 -4.80 17.72 -6.42
N TRP A 90 -3.68 17.03 -6.22
CA TRP A 90 -3.70 15.57 -6.30
C TRP A 90 -4.18 14.92 -5.00
N LEU A 91 -4.07 15.63 -3.86
CA LEU A 91 -4.60 15.17 -2.58
C LEU A 91 -6.12 15.35 -2.52
N SER A 92 -6.69 16.30 -3.28
CA SER A 92 -8.12 16.67 -3.27
C SER A 92 -9.11 15.54 -3.64
N PHE A 93 -8.61 14.35 -3.99
CA PHE A 93 -9.38 13.19 -4.44
C PHE A 93 -9.11 11.92 -3.61
N LEU A 94 -8.59 12.01 -2.39
CA LEU A 94 -8.26 10.84 -1.55
C LEU A 94 -9.49 10.18 -0.88
N THR A 95 -10.40 9.64 -1.68
CA THR A 95 -11.43 8.69 -1.21
C THR A 95 -10.81 7.32 -0.90
N VAL A 96 -11.55 6.41 -0.24
CA VAL A 96 -11.05 5.06 0.06
C VAL A 96 -10.63 4.30 -1.21
N ASP A 97 -11.44 4.36 -2.27
CA ASP A 97 -11.12 3.69 -3.54
C ASP A 97 -9.85 4.28 -4.17
N ARG A 98 -9.68 5.60 -4.09
CA ARG A 98 -8.46 6.27 -4.58
C ARG A 98 -7.23 5.93 -3.74
N LEU A 99 -7.39 5.64 -2.45
CA LEU A 99 -6.32 5.11 -1.61
C LEU A 99 -5.93 3.68 -2.04
N PHE A 100 -6.88 2.82 -2.40
CA PHE A 100 -6.58 1.50 -2.96
C PHE A 100 -5.85 1.59 -4.31
N GLU A 101 -6.31 2.46 -5.22
CA GLU A 101 -5.64 2.72 -6.50
C GLU A 101 -4.24 3.30 -6.33
N LEU A 102 -4.05 4.18 -5.33
CA LEU A 102 -2.73 4.68 -4.98
C LEU A 102 -1.85 3.53 -4.49
N GLY A 103 -2.36 2.68 -3.60
CA GLY A 103 -1.65 1.50 -3.11
C GLY A 103 -1.20 0.59 -4.25
N ALA A 104 -2.11 0.30 -5.19
CA ALA A 104 -1.83 -0.46 -6.40
C ALA A 104 -0.63 0.06 -7.19
N ARG A 105 -0.56 1.37 -7.39
CA ARG A 105 0.52 2.03 -8.13
C ARG A 105 1.83 2.03 -7.35
N LEU A 106 1.77 2.13 -6.02
CA LEU A 106 2.95 2.10 -5.17
C LEU A 106 3.56 0.72 -5.07
N GLU A 107 2.73 -0.32 -5.12
CA GLU A 107 3.10 -1.73 -5.10
C GLU A 107 3.51 -2.28 -6.48
N ALA A 108 3.36 -1.49 -7.54
CA ALA A 108 3.86 -1.85 -8.85
C ALA A 108 5.39 -2.01 -8.83
N GLY A 109 5.88 -2.95 -9.63
CA GLY A 109 7.30 -3.28 -9.74
C GLY A 109 8.19 -2.09 -10.14
N PRO A 110 9.52 -2.27 -10.03
CA PRO A 110 10.49 -1.22 -10.36
C PRO A 110 10.37 -0.74 -11.80
N GLU A 111 10.54 0.56 -12.01
CA GLU A 111 10.53 1.18 -13.34
C GLU A 111 11.96 1.46 -13.82
N CYS A 112 12.23 1.20 -15.09
CA CYS A 112 13.52 1.51 -15.70
C CYS A 112 13.76 3.03 -15.85
N PHE A 113 15.01 3.45 -15.64
CA PHE A 113 15.45 4.84 -15.78
C PHE A 113 16.85 4.93 -16.44
N PRO A 114 17.09 5.93 -17.32
CA PRO A 114 16.17 6.99 -17.76
C PRO A 114 15.08 6.53 -18.74
N SER A 115 15.29 5.42 -19.45
CA SER A 115 14.34 4.87 -20.42
C SER A 115 14.23 3.36 -20.24
N LYS A 116 13.25 2.73 -20.91
CA LYS A 116 13.12 1.27 -20.92
C LYS A 116 14.30 0.59 -21.63
N GLN A 117 14.83 1.22 -22.68
CA GLN A 117 15.95 0.70 -23.47
C GLN A 117 17.29 0.91 -22.75
N ASP A 118 17.46 2.05 -22.08
CA ASP A 118 18.67 2.42 -21.34
C ASP A 118 18.45 2.27 -19.83
N CYS A 119 18.07 1.06 -19.40
CA CYS A 119 17.72 0.78 -18.01
C CYS A 119 18.97 0.66 -17.11
N VAL A 120 19.63 1.79 -16.86
CA VAL A 120 20.84 1.86 -16.03
C VAL A 120 20.50 1.83 -14.54
N CYS A 121 19.38 2.44 -14.15
CA CYS A 121 18.88 2.41 -12.78
C CYS A 121 17.42 1.91 -12.75
N TYR A 122 17.01 1.35 -11.63
CA TYR A 122 15.62 1.17 -11.27
C TYR A 122 15.14 2.31 -10.39
N ARG A 123 13.95 2.82 -10.69
CA ARG A 123 13.14 3.59 -9.77
C ARG A 123 12.30 2.61 -8.96
N VAL A 124 12.66 2.45 -7.69
CA VAL A 124 11.96 1.58 -6.76
C VAL A 124 11.05 2.41 -5.85
N ARG A 125 9.92 1.81 -5.48
CA ARG A 125 9.02 2.35 -4.47
C ARG A 125 9.13 1.44 -3.27
N VAL A 126 9.54 1.99 -2.14
CA VAL A 126 9.78 1.23 -0.91
C VAL A 126 8.81 1.74 0.15
N GLY A 127 8.09 0.83 0.80
CA GLY A 127 7.03 1.23 1.71
C GLY A 127 6.18 0.09 2.22
N SER A 128 5.15 0.46 2.98
CA SER A 128 4.10 -0.43 3.48
C SER A 128 2.75 0.26 3.44
N ILE A 129 1.71 -0.55 3.34
CA ILE A 129 0.32 -0.15 3.48
C ILE A 129 -0.26 -0.97 4.63
N GLU A 130 -0.87 -0.28 5.57
CA GLU A 130 -1.59 -0.87 6.69
C GLU A 130 -3.08 -0.61 6.47
N TYR A 131 -3.87 -1.67 6.61
CA TYR A 131 -5.31 -1.64 6.42
C TYR A 131 -6.01 -1.66 7.77
N ASP A 132 -7.14 -0.96 7.86
CA ASP A 132 -7.99 -1.02 9.03
C ASP A 132 -8.55 -2.45 9.22
N PRO A 133 -8.41 -3.06 10.40
CA PRO A 133 -8.79 -4.46 10.60
C PRO A 133 -10.31 -4.69 10.63
N THR A 134 -11.10 -3.65 10.87
CA THR A 134 -12.56 -3.74 11.00
C THR A 134 -13.25 -3.44 9.68
N TYR A 135 -12.81 -2.37 9.01
CA TYR A 135 -13.46 -1.85 7.80
C TYR A 135 -12.66 -2.10 6.53
N GLY A 136 -11.39 -2.53 6.61
CA GLY A 136 -10.59 -2.94 5.46
C GLY A 136 -10.02 -1.79 4.60
N PHE A 137 -10.32 -0.52 4.89
CA PHE A 137 -9.76 0.60 4.11
C PHE A 137 -8.25 0.78 4.38
N PRO A 138 -7.48 1.39 3.45
CA PRO A 138 -6.07 1.71 3.69
C PRO A 138 -5.95 2.78 4.78
N ALA A 139 -5.56 2.40 5.99
CA ALA A 139 -5.45 3.28 7.14
C ALA A 139 -4.17 4.12 7.10
N THR A 140 -3.04 3.50 6.73
CA THR A 140 -1.76 4.18 6.59
C THR A 140 -1.05 3.73 5.32
N ILE A 141 -0.55 4.69 4.54
CA ILE A 141 0.31 4.46 3.37
C ILE A 141 1.64 5.15 3.63
N ASN A 142 2.70 4.38 3.86
CA ASN A 142 4.05 4.89 4.01
C ASN A 142 4.85 4.51 2.77
N TRP A 143 5.37 5.49 2.03
CA TRP A 143 6.26 5.18 0.91
C TRP A 143 7.38 6.20 0.75
N ARG A 144 8.45 5.75 0.11
CA ARG A 144 9.53 6.61 -0.37
C ARG A 144 10.04 6.13 -1.72
N ARG A 145 10.48 7.09 -2.53
CA ARG A 145 11.15 6.80 -3.80
C ARG A 145 12.64 6.62 -3.57
N GLU A 146 13.18 5.54 -4.09
CA GLU A 146 14.63 5.35 -4.19
C GLU A 146 15.01 5.04 -5.64
N MET A 147 16.28 5.24 -5.95
CA MET A 147 16.88 4.84 -7.21
C MET A 147 17.98 3.83 -6.87
N GLN A 148 17.99 2.71 -7.58
CA GLN A 148 18.92 1.61 -7.35
C GLN A 148 19.64 1.26 -8.65
N PRO A 149 20.93 0.91 -8.63
CA PRO A 149 21.66 0.48 -9.82
C PRO A 149 21.08 -0.82 -10.38
N ASN A 150 20.89 -0.88 -11.69
CA ASN A 150 20.44 -2.09 -12.37
C ASN A 150 21.62 -2.90 -12.94
N TRP A 151 22.39 -3.52 -12.05
CA TRP A 151 23.54 -4.34 -12.43
C TRP A 151 23.18 -5.59 -13.24
N GLN A 152 21.89 -5.96 -13.35
CA GLN A 152 21.43 -7.07 -14.16
C GLN A 152 21.23 -6.70 -15.63
N HIS A 153 21.18 -5.41 -15.97
CA HIS A 153 20.90 -4.95 -17.32
C HIS A 153 22.16 -4.51 -18.06
N ALA A 154 22.26 -4.84 -19.35
CA ALA A 154 23.45 -4.56 -20.18
C ALA A 154 23.80 -3.07 -20.24
N ALA A 155 22.80 -2.18 -20.24
CA ALA A 155 23.01 -0.73 -20.26
C ALA A 155 23.82 -0.22 -19.05
N TYR A 156 23.70 -0.87 -17.89
CA TYR A 156 24.50 -0.51 -16.70
C TYR A 156 25.99 -0.74 -16.95
N TRP A 157 26.34 -1.93 -17.46
CA TRP A 157 27.73 -2.28 -17.78
C TRP A 157 28.29 -1.46 -18.93
N LYS A 158 27.48 -1.20 -19.96
CA LYS A 158 27.84 -0.31 -21.07
C LYS A 158 28.20 1.08 -20.55
N HIS A 159 27.40 1.64 -19.63
CA HIS A 159 27.70 2.94 -19.02
C HIS A 159 29.06 2.95 -18.31
N ILE A 160 29.35 1.93 -17.51
CA ILE A 160 30.63 1.81 -16.81
C ILE A 160 31.79 1.72 -17.80
N TRP A 161 31.65 0.92 -18.86
CA TRP A 161 32.70 0.75 -19.87
C TRP A 161 33.00 2.06 -20.62
N GLU A 162 31.94 2.78 -21.03
CA GLU A 162 32.07 3.99 -21.85
C GLU A 162 32.46 5.23 -21.02
N LYS A 163 31.92 5.37 -19.81
CA LYS A 163 32.11 6.55 -18.97
C LYS A 163 33.18 6.37 -17.90
N ARG A 164 33.61 5.14 -17.64
CA ARG A 164 34.58 4.78 -16.59
C ARG A 164 34.18 5.27 -15.20
N GLU A 165 32.88 5.41 -14.97
CA GLU A 165 32.30 5.83 -13.69
C GLU A 165 31.05 4.98 -13.37
N LEU A 166 30.71 4.90 -12.08
CA LEU A 166 29.47 4.28 -11.65
C LEU A 166 28.28 5.19 -11.98
N PRO A 167 27.16 4.65 -12.49
CA PRO A 167 25.97 5.45 -12.72
C PRO A 167 25.48 6.14 -11.45
N LYS A 168 25.16 7.42 -11.57
CA LYS A 168 24.60 8.22 -10.46
C LYS A 168 23.13 7.89 -10.23
N CYS A 169 22.85 6.72 -9.66
CA CYS A 169 21.50 6.31 -9.27
C CYS A 169 21.04 6.92 -7.93
N ALA A 170 21.45 8.16 -7.60
CA ALA A 170 21.06 8.83 -6.37
C ALA A 170 20.00 9.90 -6.67
N THR A 171 18.84 9.83 -6.01
CA THR A 171 17.84 10.91 -6.01
C THR A 171 17.49 11.31 -4.59
N PRO A 172 17.09 12.58 -4.35
CA PRO A 172 16.57 13.00 -3.05
C PRO A 172 15.43 12.08 -2.63
N VAL A 173 15.55 11.50 -1.43
CA VAL A 173 14.51 10.66 -0.84
C VAL A 173 13.28 11.53 -0.65
N ARG A 174 12.24 11.27 -1.44
CA ARG A 174 10.92 11.89 -1.25
C ARG A 174 10.04 10.85 -0.57
N SER A 175 9.76 11.07 0.71
CA SER A 175 8.80 10.29 1.46
C SER A 175 7.41 10.93 1.41
N LEU A 176 6.41 10.08 1.40
CA LEU A 176 5.01 10.42 1.63
C LEU A 176 4.49 9.45 2.68
N ARG A 177 3.82 10.01 3.68
CA ARG A 177 2.98 9.26 4.59
C ARG A 177 1.56 9.80 4.48
N LEU A 178 0.61 8.93 4.17
CA LEU A 178 -0.81 9.23 4.26
C LEU A 178 -1.39 8.44 5.42
N GLU A 179 -2.28 9.08 6.16
CA GLU A 179 -2.95 8.48 7.32
C GLU A 179 -4.41 8.90 7.31
N VAL A 180 -5.32 7.93 7.30
CA VAL A 180 -6.74 8.17 7.48
C VAL A 180 -6.97 8.41 8.97
N VAL A 181 -7.19 9.67 9.34
CA VAL A 181 -7.38 10.10 10.73
C VAL A 181 -8.79 9.75 11.22
N SER A 182 -9.77 9.85 10.33
CA SER A 182 -11.15 9.50 10.63
C SER A 182 -11.90 9.11 9.37
N LEU A 183 -12.80 8.13 9.52
CA LEU A 183 -13.81 7.78 8.52
C LEU A 183 -15.15 7.64 9.24
N ILE A 184 -16.12 8.45 8.86
CA ILE A 184 -17.42 8.55 9.52
C ILE A 184 -18.49 8.22 8.47
N PRO A 185 -19.25 7.12 8.63
CA PRO A 185 -20.44 6.86 7.82
C PRO A 185 -21.42 8.03 7.87
N LEU A 186 -22.00 8.37 6.72
CA LEU A 186 -23.09 9.34 6.64
C LEU A 186 -24.40 8.58 6.42
N GLU A 187 -25.41 8.87 7.23
CA GLU A 187 -26.75 8.37 7.00
C GLU A 187 -27.26 8.91 5.66
N ASN A 188 -27.78 8.02 4.81
CA ASN A 188 -28.43 8.38 3.56
C ASN A 188 -29.78 9.04 3.89
N HIS A 189 -29.76 10.29 4.31
CA HIS A 189 -30.94 11.14 4.33
C HIS A 189 -30.83 12.09 3.14
N GLU A 190 -31.38 11.66 2.00
CA GLU A 190 -31.89 12.58 1.00
C GLU A 190 -33.02 13.39 1.66
N THR A 191 -32.67 14.48 2.34
CA THR A 191 -33.63 15.54 2.61
C THR A 191 -33.42 16.60 1.54
N PRO A 192 -34.35 16.79 0.59
CA PRO A 192 -34.32 17.95 -0.27
C PRO A 192 -34.44 19.16 0.66
N SER A 193 -33.39 19.97 0.75
CA SER A 193 -33.50 21.32 1.31
C SER A 193 -34.35 22.13 0.34
N LEU A 194 -35.67 21.99 0.45
CA LEU A 194 -36.63 22.95 -0.08
C LEU A 194 -36.38 24.26 0.66
N TYR A 195 -35.46 25.06 0.12
CA TYR A 195 -35.49 26.49 0.33
C TYR A 195 -36.78 27.01 -0.31
N HIS A 196 -37.89 26.91 0.43
CA HIS A 196 -39.01 27.82 0.24
C HIS A 196 -38.55 29.20 0.66
N ALA A 197 -38.12 30.01 -0.31
CA ALA A 197 -38.12 31.45 -0.15
C ALA A 197 -39.59 31.89 -0.05
N ALA A 198 -40.09 31.99 1.18
CA ALA A 198 -41.27 32.79 1.47
C ALA A 198 -40.88 34.26 1.24
N SER A 199 -41.35 34.82 0.13
CA SER A 199 -41.32 36.26 -0.08
C SER A 199 -42.52 36.86 0.66
N PRO A 200 -42.33 37.81 1.58
CA PRO A 200 -43.45 38.44 2.26
C PRO A 200 -44.12 39.45 1.31
N ALA A 201 -45.45 39.43 1.35
CA ALA A 201 -46.30 40.44 0.73
C ALA A 201 -45.96 41.84 1.26
N GLY A 202 -45.96 42.82 0.36
CA GLY A 202 -45.91 44.25 0.69
C GLY A 202 -46.77 45.02 -0.30
N GLY A 203 -48.01 45.30 0.09
CA GLY A 203 -48.90 46.21 -0.62
C GLY A 203 -48.57 47.66 -0.33
N ASN A 204 -48.65 48.49 -1.37
CA ASN A 204 -49.50 49.69 -1.47
C ASN A 204 -49.50 50.15 -2.92
#